data_AF-A0A8V0X967-F1
#
_entry.id   AF-A0A8V0X967-F1
#
_cell.length_a   1.000
_cell.length_b   1.000
_cell.length_c   1.000
_cell.angle_alpha   90.00
_cell.angle_beta   90.00
_cell.angle_gamma   90.00
#
_symmetry.space_group_name_H-M   'P 1'
#
loop_
_entity.id
_entity.type
_entity.pdbx_description
1 polymer ?
#
loop_
_entity_poly.entity_id
_entity_poly.type
_entity_poly.pdbx_seq_one_letter_code
_entity_poly.pdbx_strand_id
1 'polypeptide(L)'
;FSAVENEVEAERVLFSYGYGANVPTTAKRRLKQSVHLARRLLQLEKQNSLLGKDLEHQKEQVTQISQELDRANSLLSQVQQPYKYLIETVQQRDSQISVQKEHIAELEKDISLLNKEKTALLRVKNQMAADLERLLNHREELAVMKQILINLQDKHKEQNSPPSQINLKSLTAENKLHPSVKLLPEYEEENVFRPKPTLFVSTYFIPHNICNFVWLWSILR
;
A
#
# COMPACT_ATOMS: atom_id res chain seq x y z
N PHE A 1 89.01 -29.63 31.33
CA PHE A 1 88.88 -29.04 32.68
C PHE A 1 90.28 -28.85 33.25
N SER A 2 90.92 -27.73 32.93
CA SER A 2 92.14 -27.33 33.64
C SER A 2 91.69 -26.41 34.76
N ALA A 3 91.88 -26.86 36.00
CA ALA A 3 91.60 -26.09 37.20
C ALA A 3 92.41 -24.79 37.14
N VAL A 4 91.72 -23.66 37.12
CA VAL A 4 92.35 -22.35 37.32
C VAL A 4 92.62 -22.27 38.82
N GLU A 5 93.76 -22.81 39.26
CA GLU A 5 94.17 -22.90 40.67
C GLU A 5 94.50 -21.54 41.29
N ASN A 6 94.36 -20.43 40.54
CA ASN A 6 94.67 -19.10 41.04
C ASN A 6 93.55 -18.12 40.70
N GLU A 7 92.55 -18.09 41.58
CA GLU A 7 91.37 -17.22 41.50
C GLU A 7 91.75 -15.73 41.35
N VAL A 8 92.88 -15.34 41.96
CA VAL A 8 93.46 -13.98 41.87
C VAL A 8 93.95 -13.63 40.46
N GLU A 9 94.50 -14.61 39.73
CA GLU A 9 94.99 -14.41 38.36
C GLU A 9 93.83 -14.36 37.36
N ALA A 10 92.81 -15.19 37.60
CA ALA A 10 91.55 -15.13 36.86
C ALA A 10 90.85 -13.78 37.02
N GLU A 11 90.83 -13.24 38.25
CA GLU A 11 90.28 -11.91 38.52
C GLU A 11 91.09 -10.80 37.83
N ARG A 12 92.42 -10.87 37.87
CA ARG A 12 93.31 -9.89 37.21
C ARG A 12 93.08 -9.82 35.70
N VAL A 13 92.96 -10.99 35.05
CA VAL A 13 92.66 -11.09 33.62
C VAL A 13 91.24 -10.58 33.32
N LEU A 14 90.28 -10.80 34.21
CA LEU A 14 88.92 -10.27 34.04
C LEU A 14 88.86 -8.74 34.19
N PHE A 15 89.69 -8.16 35.06
CA PHE A 15 89.83 -6.70 35.23
C PHE A 15 90.49 -6.03 34.02
N SER A 16 91.49 -6.64 33.38
CA SER A 16 92.16 -6.07 32.21
C SER A 16 91.27 -5.96 30.97
N TYR A 17 90.26 -6.82 30.85
CA TYR A 17 89.25 -6.74 29.78
C TYR A 17 88.01 -5.88 30.17
N GLY A 18 88.05 -5.15 31.29
CA GLY A 18 86.96 -4.27 31.73
C GLY A 18 85.76 -5.00 32.37
N TYR A 19 85.84 -6.32 32.53
CA TYR A 19 84.78 -7.14 33.10
C TYR A 19 84.86 -7.26 34.63
N GLY A 20 85.99 -6.95 35.26
CA GLY A 20 86.15 -7.01 36.73
C GLY A 20 85.39 -5.93 37.52
N ALA A 21 85.03 -4.80 36.90
CA ALA A 21 84.35 -3.69 37.58
C ALA A 21 82.83 -3.93 37.77
N ASN A 22 82.21 -4.74 36.90
CA ASN A 22 80.76 -4.89 36.84
C ASN A 22 80.26 -6.29 37.25
N VAL A 23 81.18 -7.23 37.48
CA VAL A 23 80.85 -8.58 37.97
C VAL A 23 80.98 -8.59 39.50
N PRO A 24 79.94 -8.98 40.26
CA PRO A 24 80.05 -9.10 41.71
C PRO A 24 81.07 -10.17 42.09
N THR A 25 82.22 -9.76 42.63
CA THR A 25 83.32 -10.67 43.00
C THR A 25 83.05 -11.43 44.29
N THR A 26 82.17 -10.96 45.17
CA THR A 26 81.79 -11.67 46.40
C THR A 26 80.47 -12.43 46.27
N ALA A 27 80.44 -13.69 46.73
CA ALA A 27 79.25 -14.55 46.69
C ALA A 27 78.00 -13.89 47.30
N LYS A 28 78.18 -13.10 48.37
CA LYS A 28 77.12 -12.32 49.03
C LYS A 28 76.44 -11.32 48.09
N ARG A 29 77.20 -10.64 47.23
CA ARG A 29 76.65 -9.64 46.28
C ARG A 29 75.95 -10.33 45.11
N ARG A 30 76.46 -11.46 44.62
CA ARG A 30 75.77 -12.30 43.60
C ARG A 30 74.41 -12.76 44.10
N LEU A 31 74.36 -13.31 45.32
CA LEU A 31 73.10 -13.76 45.93
C LEU A 31 72.09 -12.61 46.07
N LYS A 32 72.54 -11.44 46.53
CA LYS A 32 71.69 -10.25 46.64
C LYS A 32 71.07 -9.85 45.29
N GLN A 33 71.87 -9.84 44.22
CA GLN A 33 71.38 -9.53 42.88
C GLN A 33 70.41 -10.59 42.36
N SER A 34 70.71 -11.88 42.51
CA SER A 34 69.80 -12.97 42.11
C SER A 34 68.46 -12.88 42.84
N VAL A 35 68.46 -12.56 44.13
CA VAL A 35 67.23 -12.34 44.90
C VAL A 35 66.45 -11.12 44.40
N HIS A 36 67.12 -10.01 44.08
CA HIS A 36 66.45 -8.83 43.50
C HIS A 36 65.82 -9.14 42.14
N LEU A 37 66.53 -9.86 41.26
CA LEU A 37 66.02 -10.28 39.96
C LEU A 37 64.84 -11.24 40.11
N ALA A 38 64.93 -12.24 40.98
CA ALA A 38 63.84 -13.17 41.26
C ALA A 38 62.58 -12.43 41.75
N ARG A 39 62.73 -11.45 42.65
CA ARG A 39 61.60 -10.60 43.09
C ARG A 39 60.98 -9.81 41.93
N ARG A 40 61.81 -9.25 41.05
CA ARG A 40 61.33 -8.50 39.89
C ARG A 40 60.63 -9.40 38.88
N LEU A 41 61.16 -10.59 38.62
CA LEU A 41 60.53 -11.60 37.77
C LEU A 41 59.16 -12.00 38.32
N LEU A 42 59.05 -12.33 39.61
CA LEU A 42 57.77 -12.65 40.25
C LEU A 42 56.75 -11.51 40.16
N GLN A 43 57.20 -10.26 40.29
CA GLN A 43 56.33 -9.09 40.10
C GLN A 43 55.81 -8.99 38.65
N LEU A 44 56.68 -9.18 37.66
CA LEU A 44 56.30 -9.16 36.25
C LEU A 44 55.40 -10.34 35.88
N GLU A 45 55.66 -11.53 36.40
CA GLU A 45 54.79 -12.70 36.23
C GLU A 45 53.40 -12.44 36.81
N LYS A 46 53.31 -11.85 38.01
CA LYS A 46 52.03 -11.44 38.60
C LYS A 46 51.31 -10.42 37.72
N GLN A 47 52.02 -9.43 37.18
CA GLN A 47 51.44 -8.43 36.27
C GLN A 47 50.95 -9.05 34.97
N ASN A 48 51.74 -9.92 34.34
CA ASN A 48 51.33 -10.64 33.13
C ASN A 48 50.11 -11.53 33.38
N SER A 49 50.03 -12.18 34.54
CA SER A 49 48.85 -12.98 34.91
C SER A 49 47.59 -12.12 35.07
N LEU A 50 47.72 -10.94 35.68
CA LEU A 50 46.60 -10.00 35.82
C LEU A 50 46.15 -9.46 34.46
N LEU A 51 47.08 -8.99 33.63
CA LEU A 51 46.77 -8.52 32.28
C LEU A 51 46.14 -9.61 31.40
N GLY A 52 46.60 -10.87 31.55
CA GLY A 52 45.99 -12.01 30.87
C GLY A 52 44.53 -12.22 31.28
N LYS A 53 44.22 -12.12 32.58
CA LYS A 53 42.84 -12.22 33.07
C LYS A 53 41.96 -11.07 32.58
N ASP A 54 42.47 -9.84 32.63
CA ASP A 54 41.74 -8.66 32.16
C ASP A 54 41.45 -8.75 30.66
N LEU A 55 42.42 -9.24 29.88
CA LEU A 55 42.26 -9.44 28.43
C LEU A 55 41.20 -10.50 28.11
N GLU A 56 41.18 -11.62 28.81
CA GLU A 56 40.13 -12.63 28.64
C GLU A 56 38.75 -12.08 29.05
N HIS A 57 38.67 -11.35 30.16
CA HIS A 57 37.41 -10.71 30.55
C HIS A 57 36.90 -9.70 29.51
N GLN A 58 37.79 -8.90 28.93
CA GLN A 58 37.43 -7.97 27.86
C GLN A 58 36.98 -8.70 26.60
N LYS A 59 37.62 -9.82 26.23
CA LYS A 59 37.15 -10.66 25.12
C LYS A 59 35.75 -11.19 25.38
N GLU A 60 35.49 -11.70 26.58
CA GLU A 60 34.16 -12.17 26.98
C GLU A 60 33.13 -11.05 26.85
N GLN A 61 33.41 -9.85 27.36
CA GLN A 61 32.53 -8.69 27.20
C GLN A 61 32.26 -8.34 25.74
N VAL A 62 33.30 -8.30 24.89
CA VAL A 62 33.15 -8.03 23.46
C VAL A 62 32.27 -9.09 22.80
N THR A 63 32.45 -10.37 23.13
CA THR A 63 31.61 -11.44 22.59
C THR A 63 30.15 -11.33 23.04
N GLN A 64 29.90 -10.92 24.30
CA GLN A 64 28.55 -10.71 24.80
C GLN A 64 27.87 -9.53 24.09
N ILE A 65 28.56 -8.39 23.98
CA ILE A 65 28.05 -7.21 23.28
C ILE A 65 27.77 -7.53 21.80
N SER A 66 28.65 -8.30 21.14
CA SER A 66 28.42 -8.75 19.76
C SER A 66 27.15 -9.58 19.64
N GLN A 67 26.91 -10.51 20.57
CA GLN A 67 25.69 -11.32 20.56
C GLN A 67 24.44 -10.47 20.83
N GLU A 68 24.53 -9.49 21.73
CA GLU A 68 23.43 -8.54 21.98
C GLU A 68 23.13 -7.69 20.76
N LEU A 69 24.15 -7.22 20.05
CA LEU A 69 24.02 -6.50 18.79
C LEU A 69 23.32 -7.35 17.72
N ASP A 70 23.72 -8.62 17.56
CA ASP A 70 23.11 -9.53 16.59
C ASP A 70 21.63 -9.79 16.92
N ARG A 71 21.30 -9.96 18.20
CA ARG A 71 19.91 -10.11 18.67
C ARG A 71 19.09 -8.86 18.38
N ALA A 72 19.62 -7.68 18.67
CA ALA A 72 18.96 -6.40 18.41
C ALA A 72 18.73 -6.18 16.90
N ASN A 73 19.73 -6.49 16.07
CA ASN A 73 19.61 -6.41 14.61
C ASN A 73 18.58 -7.39 14.05
N SER A 74 18.52 -8.62 14.57
CA SER A 74 17.50 -9.60 14.19
C SER A 74 16.09 -9.12 14.55
N LEU A 75 15.91 -8.58 15.75
CA LEU A 75 14.63 -8.01 16.18
C LEU A 75 14.22 -6.81 15.32
N LEU A 76 15.17 -5.92 15.01
CA LEU A 76 14.93 -4.78 14.12
C LEU A 76 14.50 -5.23 12.73
N SER A 77 15.16 -6.24 12.17
CA SER A 77 14.81 -6.81 10.87
C SER A 77 13.39 -7.39 10.86
N GLN A 78 13.01 -8.13 11.92
CA GLN A 78 11.66 -8.68 12.06
C GLN A 78 10.60 -7.58 12.10
N VAL A 79 10.84 -6.51 12.83
CA VAL A 79 9.90 -5.38 12.94
C VAL A 79 9.79 -4.61 11.62
N GLN A 80 10.87 -4.50 10.85
CA GLN A 80 10.86 -3.79 9.57
C GLN A 80 10.05 -4.49 8.47
N GLN A 81 9.87 -5.81 8.52
CA GLN A 81 9.14 -6.56 7.49
C GLN A 81 7.64 -6.20 7.39
N PRO A 82 6.86 -6.19 8.49
CA PRO A 82 5.46 -5.74 8.46
C PRO A 82 5.30 -4.30 7.96
N TYR A 83 6.16 -3.38 8.38
CA TYR A 83 6.11 -1.99 7.93
C TYR A 83 6.38 -1.87 6.44
N LYS A 84 7.39 -2.60 5.93
CA LYS A 84 7.69 -2.64 4.50
C LYS A 84 6.48 -3.13 3.68
N TYR A 85 5.88 -4.25 4.08
CA TYR A 85 4.67 -4.76 3.41
C TYR A 85 3.50 -3.76 3.47
N LEU A 86 3.30 -3.10 4.60
CA LEU A 86 2.25 -2.09 4.73
C LEU A 86 2.49 -0.90 3.79
N ILE A 87 3.73 -0.40 3.70
CA ILE A 87 4.09 0.69 2.78
C ILE A 87 3.85 0.26 1.33
N GLU A 88 4.32 -0.93 0.93
CA GLU A 88 4.14 -1.45 -0.42
C GLU A 88 2.66 -1.63 -0.78
N THR A 89 1.84 -2.16 0.14
CA THR A 89 0.40 -2.34 -0.09
C THR A 89 -0.36 -1.02 -0.16
N VAL A 90 0.03 -0.02 0.63
CA VAL A 90 -0.53 1.34 0.52
C VAL A 90 -0.17 1.96 -0.83
N GLN A 91 1.10 1.88 -1.24
CA GLN A 91 1.55 2.38 -2.55
C GLN A 91 0.83 1.67 -3.71
N GLN A 92 0.63 0.36 -3.62
CA GLN A 92 -0.12 -0.39 -4.62
C GLN A 92 -1.56 0.09 -4.71
N ARG A 93 -2.24 0.31 -3.58
CA ARG A 93 -3.60 0.88 -3.58
C ARG A 93 -3.64 2.30 -4.13
N ASP A 94 -2.68 3.14 -3.78
CA ASP A 94 -2.60 4.51 -4.31
C ASP A 94 -2.46 4.51 -5.84
N SER A 95 -1.69 3.58 -6.39
CA SER A 95 -1.58 3.40 -7.85
C SER A 95 -2.92 2.98 -8.48
N GLN A 96 -3.65 2.05 -7.86
CA GLN A 96 -4.97 1.62 -8.33
C GLN A 96 -6.00 2.76 -8.25
N ILE A 97 -5.98 3.53 -7.17
CA ILE A 97 -6.84 4.69 -6.99
C ILE A 97 -6.54 5.73 -8.08
N SER A 98 -5.27 5.94 -8.42
CA SER A 98 -4.88 6.87 -9.48
C SER A 98 -5.47 6.46 -10.83
N VAL A 99 -5.35 5.18 -11.20
CA VAL A 99 -5.91 4.64 -12.46
C VAL A 99 -7.43 4.76 -12.48
N GLN A 100 -8.10 4.43 -11.38
CA GLN A 100 -9.56 4.55 -11.29
C GLN A 100 -10.02 6.00 -11.39
N LYS A 101 -9.30 6.94 -10.78
CA LYS A 101 -9.60 8.38 -10.89
C LYS A 101 -9.48 8.88 -12.33
N GLU A 102 -8.46 8.41 -13.05
CA GLU A 102 -8.29 8.74 -14.47
C GLU A 102 -9.47 8.23 -15.31
N HIS A 103 -9.85 6.95 -15.14
CA HIS A 103 -11.02 6.40 -15.82
C HIS A 103 -12.33 7.11 -15.46
N ILE A 104 -12.52 7.52 -14.21
CA ILE A 104 -13.70 8.31 -13.82
C ILE A 104 -13.70 9.65 -14.57
N ALA A 105 -12.57 10.35 -14.65
CA ALA A 105 -12.46 11.61 -15.36
C ALA A 105 -12.72 11.46 -16.88
N GLU A 106 -12.28 10.36 -17.48
CA GLU A 106 -12.59 10.02 -18.88
C GLU A 106 -14.10 9.82 -19.08
N LEU A 107 -14.74 9.00 -18.23
CA LEU A 107 -16.17 8.74 -18.31
C LEU A 107 -17.01 10.01 -18.07
N GLU A 108 -16.61 10.87 -17.13
CA GLU A 108 -17.25 12.17 -16.89
C GLU A 108 -17.18 13.06 -18.14
N LYS A 109 -16.04 13.07 -18.83
CA LYS A 109 -15.87 13.79 -20.09
C LYS A 109 -16.82 13.24 -21.16
N ASP A 110 -16.94 11.93 -21.31
CA ASP A 110 -17.83 11.30 -22.28
C ASP A 110 -19.30 11.59 -21.99
N ILE A 111 -19.72 11.49 -20.72
CA ILE A 111 -21.06 11.89 -20.29
C ILE A 111 -21.34 13.36 -20.63
N SER A 112 -20.35 14.24 -20.47
CA SER A 112 -20.49 15.65 -20.84
C SER A 112 -20.68 15.86 -22.35
N LEU A 113 -20.00 15.06 -23.18
CA LEU A 113 -20.12 15.09 -24.64
C LEU A 113 -21.48 14.58 -25.09
N LEU A 114 -21.88 13.39 -24.62
CA LEU A 114 -23.20 12.82 -24.93
C LEU A 114 -24.34 13.74 -24.51
N ASN A 115 -24.23 14.42 -23.36
CA ASN A 115 -25.25 15.37 -22.94
C ASN A 115 -25.34 16.57 -23.89
N LYS A 116 -24.22 17.11 -24.36
CA LYS A 116 -24.20 18.19 -25.37
C LYS A 116 -24.90 17.73 -26.64
N GLU A 117 -24.56 16.55 -27.16
CA GLU A 117 -25.18 15.96 -28.35
C GLU A 117 -26.69 15.74 -28.16
N LYS A 118 -27.10 15.14 -27.03
CA LYS A 118 -28.50 14.95 -26.67
C LYS A 118 -29.27 16.28 -26.67
N THR A 119 -28.69 17.35 -26.09
CA THR A 119 -29.35 18.67 -26.11
C THR A 119 -29.44 19.26 -27.51
N ALA A 120 -28.43 19.03 -28.37
CA ALA A 120 -28.45 19.49 -29.76
C ALA A 120 -29.52 18.74 -30.56
N LEU A 121 -29.60 17.42 -30.42
CA LEU A 121 -30.62 16.58 -31.05
C LEU A 121 -32.03 16.95 -30.58
N LEU A 122 -32.21 17.22 -29.28
CA LEU A 122 -33.50 17.68 -28.75
C LEU A 122 -33.92 19.03 -29.35
N ARG A 123 -32.98 19.98 -29.53
CA ARG A 123 -33.27 21.25 -30.21
C ARG A 123 -33.73 21.02 -31.66
N VAL A 124 -33.02 20.19 -32.42
CA VAL A 124 -33.38 19.88 -33.81
C VAL A 124 -34.74 19.18 -33.87
N LYS A 125 -35.00 18.20 -33.01
CA LYS A 125 -36.29 17.52 -32.93
C LYS A 125 -37.43 18.51 -32.67
N ASN A 126 -37.27 19.41 -31.70
CA ASN A 126 -38.30 20.39 -31.36
C ASN A 126 -38.52 21.41 -32.50
N GLN A 127 -37.45 21.82 -33.18
CA GLN A 127 -37.55 22.67 -34.36
C GLN A 127 -38.36 21.99 -35.47
N MET A 128 -38.05 20.73 -35.78
CA MET A 128 -38.78 19.96 -36.78
C MET A 128 -40.25 19.73 -36.39
N ALA A 129 -40.54 19.50 -35.10
CA ALA A 129 -41.91 19.40 -34.61
C ALA A 129 -42.69 20.71 -34.84
N ALA A 130 -42.08 21.85 -34.52
CA ALA A 130 -42.68 23.17 -34.79
C ALA A 130 -42.90 23.42 -36.28
N ASP A 131 -41.97 23.01 -37.14
CA ASP A 131 -42.10 23.14 -38.59
C ASP A 131 -43.21 22.24 -39.16
N LEU A 132 -43.40 21.04 -38.59
CA LEU A 132 -44.52 20.16 -38.93
C LEU A 132 -45.87 20.75 -38.52
N GLU A 133 -45.98 21.30 -37.31
CA GLU A 133 -47.21 21.99 -36.86
C GLU A 133 -47.57 23.15 -37.79
N ARG A 134 -46.59 23.95 -38.21
CA ARG A 134 -46.81 25.03 -39.18
C ARG A 134 -47.36 24.52 -40.50
N LEU A 135 -46.79 23.45 -41.06
CA LEU A 135 -47.25 22.86 -42.32
C LEU A 135 -48.65 22.26 -42.22
N LEU A 136 -48.97 21.63 -41.09
CA LEU A 136 -50.31 21.11 -40.82
C LEU A 136 -51.34 22.24 -40.73
N ASN A 137 -51.02 23.33 -40.03
CA ASN A 137 -51.88 24.51 -39.97
C ASN A 137 -52.11 25.12 -41.36
N HIS A 138 -51.05 25.29 -42.16
CA HIS A 138 -51.20 25.80 -43.55
C HIS A 138 -52.09 24.88 -44.40
N ARG A 139 -51.96 23.56 -44.25
CA ARG A 139 -52.81 22.60 -44.96
C ARG A 139 -54.28 22.73 -44.54
N GLU A 140 -54.54 22.91 -43.25
CA GLU A 140 -55.90 23.09 -42.72
C GLU A 140 -56.53 24.40 -43.23
N GLU A 141 -55.77 25.50 -43.20
CA GLU A 141 -56.18 26.79 -43.78
C GLU A 141 -56.54 26.65 -45.28
N LEU A 142 -55.70 25.97 -46.05
CA LEU A 142 -55.97 25.70 -47.48
C LEU A 142 -57.20 24.81 -47.69
N ALA A 143 -57.44 23.84 -46.81
CA ALA A 143 -58.62 22.99 -46.88
C ALA A 143 -59.90 23.80 -46.61
N VAL A 144 -59.88 24.68 -45.61
CA VAL A 144 -60.99 25.62 -45.33
C VAL A 144 -61.23 26.53 -46.52
N MET A 145 -60.17 27.09 -47.12
CA MET A 145 -60.29 27.95 -48.30
C MET A 145 -60.90 27.21 -49.50
N LYS A 146 -60.48 25.95 -49.73
CA LYS A 146 -61.08 25.09 -50.76
C LYS A 146 -62.56 24.86 -50.51
N GLN A 147 -62.97 24.59 -49.27
CA GLN A 147 -64.38 24.40 -48.92
C GLN A 147 -65.20 25.67 -49.17
N ILE A 148 -64.69 26.84 -48.81
CA ILE A 148 -65.36 28.12 -49.10
C ILE A 148 -65.56 28.32 -50.61
N LEU A 149 -64.54 28.01 -51.42
CA LEU A 149 -64.64 28.11 -52.89
C LEU A 149 -65.68 27.13 -53.47
N ILE A 150 -65.74 25.90 -52.98
CA ILE A 150 -66.76 24.92 -53.37
C ILE A 150 -68.16 25.46 -53.02
N ASN A 151 -68.35 25.92 -51.78
CA ASN A 151 -69.62 26.49 -51.33
C ASN A 151 -70.05 27.72 -52.17
N LEU A 152 -69.10 28.57 -52.59
CA LEU A 152 -69.39 29.71 -53.47
C LEU A 152 -69.74 29.24 -54.89
N GLN A 153 -69.03 28.25 -55.43
CA GLN A 153 -69.30 27.70 -56.76
C GLN A 153 -70.64 26.96 -56.81
N ASP A 154 -71.03 26.26 -55.74
CA ASP A 154 -72.35 25.64 -55.61
C ASP A 154 -73.45 26.69 -55.53
N LYS A 155 -73.26 27.79 -54.78
CA LYS A 155 -74.20 28.93 -54.79
C LYS A 155 -74.36 29.57 -56.17
N HIS A 156 -73.28 29.65 -56.96
CA HIS A 156 -73.35 30.14 -58.33
C HIS A 156 -73.99 29.14 -59.31
N LYS A 157 -73.95 27.83 -59.04
CA LYS A 157 -74.70 26.81 -59.78
C LYS A 157 -76.19 26.77 -59.40
N GLU A 158 -76.53 27.01 -58.14
CA GLU A 158 -77.91 27.11 -57.66
C GLU A 158 -78.66 28.34 -58.21
N GLN A 159 -77.96 29.42 -58.55
CA GLN A 159 -78.59 30.58 -59.22
C GLN A 159 -78.96 30.33 -60.69
N ASN A 160 -78.52 29.23 -61.32
CA ASN A 160 -78.82 28.90 -62.71
C ASN A 160 -79.54 27.55 -62.91
N SER A 161 -80.07 26.92 -61.85
CA SER A 161 -80.99 25.77 -62.00
C SER A 161 -81.82 25.50 -60.73
N PRO A 162 -83.08 25.01 -60.85
CA PRO A 162 -84.03 24.94 -59.74
C PRO A 162 -83.79 23.73 -58.79
N PRO A 163 -84.30 23.77 -57.55
CA PRO A 163 -83.80 22.95 -56.44
C PRO A 163 -84.42 21.55 -56.40
N SER A 164 -83.60 20.54 -56.09
CA SER A 164 -84.09 19.21 -55.68
C SER A 164 -83.32 18.68 -54.46
N GLN A 165 -84.01 18.73 -53.32
CA GLN A 165 -84.10 17.74 -52.25
C GLN A 165 -82.84 17.09 -51.64
N ILE A 166 -82.60 17.48 -50.37
CA ILE A 166 -82.50 16.61 -49.17
C ILE A 166 -81.53 15.41 -49.24
N ASN A 167 -80.41 15.46 -48.48
CA ASN A 167 -80.23 14.64 -47.26
C ASN A 167 -78.88 14.87 -46.58
N LEU A 168 -78.94 15.25 -45.30
CA LEU A 168 -77.91 15.00 -44.30
C LEU A 168 -77.74 13.47 -44.12
N LYS A 169 -76.50 12.98 -44.17
CA LYS A 169 -76.10 11.77 -43.44
C LYS A 169 -74.75 12.02 -42.78
N SER A 170 -74.79 12.38 -41.50
CA SER A 170 -73.67 12.18 -40.59
C SER A 170 -73.53 10.68 -40.34
N LEU A 171 -72.30 10.17 -40.48
CA LEU A 171 -71.91 8.86 -39.96
C LEU A 171 -70.71 9.08 -39.06
N THR A 172 -70.99 9.17 -37.77
CA THR A 172 -70.08 8.92 -36.67
C THR A 172 -69.63 7.47 -36.74
N ALA A 173 -68.32 7.25 -36.90
CA ALA A 173 -67.69 5.96 -36.68
C ALA A 173 -66.97 6.01 -35.33
N GLU A 174 -67.58 5.36 -34.34
CA GLU A 174 -66.89 4.94 -33.13
C GLU A 174 -65.84 3.87 -33.47
N ASN A 175 -64.66 3.97 -32.87
CA ASN A 175 -63.77 2.82 -32.70
C ASN A 175 -63.07 2.89 -31.33
N LYS A 176 -63.69 2.16 -30.40
CA LYS A 176 -63.14 1.24 -29.39
C LYS A 176 -61.69 1.43 -28.88
N LEU A 177 -61.63 1.68 -27.57
CA LEU A 177 -61.00 0.87 -26.50
C LEU A 177 -59.53 0.44 -26.65
N HIS A 178 -58.64 0.89 -25.74
CA HIS A 178 -58.09 0.09 -24.61
C HIS A 178 -57.11 0.94 -23.74
N PRO A 179 -56.61 0.47 -22.58
CA PRO A 179 -56.94 1.08 -21.29
C PRO A 179 -55.74 1.65 -20.53
N SER A 180 -56.09 2.34 -19.44
CA SER A 180 -55.25 2.75 -18.31
C SER A 180 -54.24 1.69 -17.86
N VAL A 181 -52.95 2.05 -17.85
CA VAL A 181 -51.90 1.36 -17.09
C VAL A 181 -51.44 2.30 -15.97
N LYS A 182 -51.91 2.02 -14.76
CA LYS A 182 -51.23 2.42 -13.53
C LYS A 182 -50.12 1.40 -13.27
N LEU A 183 -48.90 1.87 -13.00
CA LEU A 183 -47.93 1.13 -12.19
C LEU A 183 -47.15 2.14 -11.35
N LEU A 184 -47.23 1.93 -10.03
CA LEU A 184 -46.51 2.62 -8.95
C LEU A 184 -45.08 2.03 -8.85
N PRO A 185 -44.13 2.71 -8.19
CA PRO A 185 -42.70 2.46 -8.27
C PRO A 185 -42.14 1.62 -7.12
N GLU A 186 -41.12 0.83 -7.43
CA GLU A 186 -40.02 0.33 -6.58
C GLU A 186 -39.09 -0.33 -7.62
N TYR A 187 -37.76 -0.17 -7.63
CA TYR A 187 -36.82 -0.63 -6.64
C TYR A 187 -35.58 0.26 -6.66
N GLU A 188 -35.20 0.73 -5.48
CA GLU A 188 -33.83 1.12 -5.17
C GLU A 188 -32.97 -0.14 -5.13
N GLU A 189 -31.91 -0.21 -5.94
CA GLU A 189 -30.76 -1.07 -5.64
C GLU A 189 -29.52 -0.20 -5.50
N GLU A 190 -29.40 0.29 -4.27
CA GLU A 190 -28.19 0.77 -3.62
C GLU A 190 -27.09 -0.30 -3.77
N ASN A 191 -26.13 -0.09 -4.68
CA ASN A 191 -24.92 -0.91 -4.77
C ASN A 191 -24.01 -0.63 -3.57
N VAL A 192 -24.38 -1.15 -2.40
CA VAL A 192 -23.52 -1.17 -1.21
C VAL A 192 -22.49 -2.28 -1.40
N PHE A 193 -21.32 -1.92 -1.91
CA PHE A 193 -20.18 -2.83 -2.01
C PHE A 193 -19.64 -3.12 -0.59
N ARG A 194 -20.19 -4.12 0.09
CA ARG A 194 -19.58 -4.69 1.30
C ARG A 194 -18.53 -5.72 0.88
N PRO A 195 -17.24 -5.54 1.19
CA PRO A 195 -16.26 -6.59 0.96
C PRO A 195 -16.56 -7.79 1.88
N LYS A 196 -16.50 -9.00 1.32
CA LYS A 196 -16.71 -10.26 2.06
C LYS A 196 -15.66 -10.40 3.17
N PRO A 197 -16.01 -10.94 4.36
CA PRO A 197 -15.04 -11.21 5.41
C PRO A 197 -14.07 -12.29 4.94
N THR A 198 -12.78 -11.96 4.98
CA THR A 198 -11.69 -12.92 4.76
C THR A 198 -11.71 -13.97 5.87
N LEU A 199 -12.05 -15.21 5.52
CA LEU A 199 -11.83 -16.37 6.39
C LEU A 199 -10.34 -16.70 6.40
N PHE A 200 -9.71 -16.53 7.56
CA PHE A 200 -8.36 -17.05 7.82
C PHE A 200 -8.42 -18.58 7.77
N VAL A 201 -7.87 -19.18 6.71
CA VAL A 201 -7.57 -20.61 6.68
C VAL A 201 -6.33 -20.84 7.54
N SER A 202 -6.54 -21.34 8.75
CA SER A 202 -5.47 -21.84 9.61
C SER A 202 -4.98 -23.18 9.06
N THR A 203 -3.96 -23.16 8.22
CA THR A 203 -3.21 -24.36 7.85
C THR A 203 -2.10 -24.59 8.87
N TYR A 204 -2.35 -25.57 9.74
CA TYR A 204 -1.44 -26.33 10.58
C TYR A 204 0.07 -26.13 10.35
N PHE A 205 0.75 -25.58 11.36
CA PHE A 205 2.04 -26.11 11.85
C PHE A 205 2.31 -25.60 13.28
N ILE A 206 1.87 -26.36 14.29
CA ILE A 206 2.20 -26.12 15.69
C ILE A 206 3.31 -27.11 16.07
N PRO A 207 4.54 -26.65 16.41
CA PRO A 207 5.45 -27.48 17.17
C PRO A 207 5.03 -27.44 18.65
N HIS A 208 4.90 -28.63 19.23
CA HIS A 208 4.64 -28.90 20.65
C HIS A 208 5.48 -28.01 21.58
N ASN A 209 4.83 -27.15 22.39
CA ASN A 209 5.19 -26.92 23.82
C ASN A 209 4.36 -25.85 24.58
N ILE A 210 3.13 -25.49 24.16
CA ILE A 210 2.34 -24.45 24.88
C ILE A 210 1.07 -25.00 25.56
N CYS A 211 0.86 -26.32 25.58
CA CYS A 211 -0.38 -26.90 26.12
C CYS A 211 -0.56 -26.80 27.65
N ASN A 212 0.45 -26.39 28.42
CA ASN A 212 0.32 -26.35 29.89
C ASN A 212 -0.25 -25.04 30.47
N PHE A 213 -0.35 -23.95 29.70
CA PHE A 213 -0.80 -22.67 30.25
C PHE A 213 -2.32 -22.44 30.17
N VAL A 214 -3.00 -23.04 29.19
CA VAL A 214 -4.45 -22.82 29.02
C VAL A 214 -5.29 -23.66 30.00
N TRP A 215 -4.80 -24.83 30.41
CA TRP A 215 -5.54 -25.72 31.33
C TRP A 215 -5.60 -25.18 32.77
N LEU A 216 -4.56 -24.47 33.22
CA LEU A 216 -4.51 -23.86 34.55
C LEU A 216 -5.45 -22.65 34.69
N TRP A 217 -5.82 -21.99 33.59
CA TRP A 217 -6.69 -20.81 33.63
C TRP A 217 -8.19 -21.16 33.68
N SER A 218 -8.58 -22.37 33.29
CA SER A 218 -9.97 -22.84 33.36
C SER A 218 -10.38 -23.45 34.71
N ILE A 219 -9.44 -23.73 35.62
CA ILE A 219 -9.74 -24.33 36.94
C ILE A 219 -9.94 -23.26 38.03
N LEU A 220 -9.61 -21.99 37.76
CA LEU A 220 -9.67 -20.91 38.75
C LEU A 220 -10.85 -19.93 38.59
N ARG A 221 -11.95 -20.34 37.94
CA ARG A 221 -13.18 -19.53 37.85
C ARG A 221 -14.42 -20.30 38.30
#